data_AF-A0A3S4XMA7-F1
#
_entry.id   AF-A0A3S4XMA7-F1
#
_cell.length_a   1.000
_cell.length_b   1.000
_cell.length_c   1.000
_cell.angle_alpha   90.00
_cell.angle_beta   90.00
_cell.angle_gamma   90.00
#
_symmetry.space_group_name_H-M   'P 1'
#
loop_
_entity.id
_entity.type
_entity.pdbx_description
1 polymer ?
#
loop_
_entity_poly.entity_id
_entity_poly.type
_entity_poly.pdbx_seq_one_letter_code
_entity_poly.pdbx_strand_id
1 'polypeptide(L)'
;MFAGFLNAFTPRQTRQIFVTSLLAMAVSTAAHATDQDSPELAEFDPGFFRGLSGQAADLSRFSKGNTLSPGHYRFDVYVNELWVGRQEIAVTHTVPEAGVNYCFTSEQVLQWGLDASKLPEAALAQQALKNEKCFDAEKFIPGFKLSANTGELMLEITVPQAFIGSRRGVVAPELWDHGVTAGFVGYNLNAFHTDNRDGGNTTQYFGGFNSGVNLGAWRLRHNSSYTRTDGSNNSDHYQAISSYAQRSIAPLRAQFSVGQYFTPGDQFDSVPFTGVQLTSDSRMNPDTENGFAPVIRGIANSNAKVTVRQGNNVIHETSVPPGPFAIDDLHSTGYSGDLLVTVTEADGQTRSFTVAYAAVPQMLRPGISRFNLSAGKYRDSTLDAAPSFLLGTWQQGISNLVTAYTGGIVADKYQSLQGGWR
;
A
#
# COMPACT_ATOMS: atom_id res chain seq x y z
N MET A 1 -44.10 -4.08 54.05
CA MET A 1 -43.56 -2.72 53.83
C MET A 1 -44.04 -2.27 52.45
N PHE A 2 -45.34 -2.08 52.21
CA PHE A 2 -46.14 -0.85 52.45
C PHE A 2 -45.36 0.40 52.01
N ALA A 3 -45.58 1.01 50.84
CA ALA A 3 -46.80 1.47 50.17
C ALA A 3 -47.62 2.45 51.03
N GLY A 4 -47.59 3.74 50.69
CA GLY A 4 -48.48 4.81 51.18
C GLY A 4 -48.84 5.69 49.97
N PHE A 5 -50.08 5.64 49.45
CA PHE A 5 -51.30 6.36 49.90
C PHE A 5 -51.13 7.90 49.83
N LEU A 6 -51.72 8.55 48.82
CA LEU A 6 -53.06 9.19 48.85
C LEU A 6 -53.14 10.35 49.87
N ASN A 7 -53.26 11.60 49.39
CA ASN A 7 -54.55 12.28 49.38
C ASN A 7 -54.47 13.72 48.85
N ALA A 8 -55.55 14.07 48.16
CA ALA A 8 -55.92 15.40 47.69
C ALA A 8 -56.19 16.36 48.85
N PHE A 9 -56.02 17.67 48.62
CA PHE A 9 -56.96 18.70 49.09
C PHE A 9 -56.81 19.98 48.25
N THR A 10 -57.94 20.40 47.70
CA THR A 10 -58.20 21.64 46.97
C THR A 10 -58.41 22.83 47.94
N PRO A 11 -58.90 24.00 47.51
CA PRO A 11 -58.14 25.24 47.36
C PRO A 11 -58.55 26.29 48.42
N ARG A 12 -57.80 27.38 48.55
CA ARG A 12 -58.38 28.61 49.14
C ARG A 12 -57.73 29.87 48.58
N GLN A 13 -58.57 30.63 47.89
CA GLN A 13 -58.43 32.06 47.62
C GLN A 13 -57.97 32.79 48.88
N THR A 14 -57.10 33.79 48.75
CA THR A 14 -57.52 35.20 48.80
C THR A 14 -56.32 36.16 48.79
N ARG A 15 -56.58 37.31 48.14
CA ARG A 15 -56.04 38.65 48.39
C ARG A 15 -54.66 39.03 47.83
N GLN A 16 -54.76 39.71 46.70
CA GLN A 16 -54.11 40.99 46.39
C GLN A 16 -53.67 41.79 47.62
N ILE A 17 -52.50 42.44 47.54
CA ILE A 17 -52.36 43.89 47.32
C ILE A 17 -50.85 44.29 47.45
N PHE A 18 -50.40 45.27 46.65
CA PHE A 18 -49.19 46.12 46.77
C PHE A 18 -47.83 45.45 46.44
N VAL A 19 -46.87 45.99 45.66
CA VAL A 19 -46.51 47.36 45.26
C VAL A 19 -45.76 47.32 43.91
N THR A 20 -45.96 48.36 43.11
CA THR A 20 -45.18 48.83 41.95
C THR A 20 -43.64 48.76 42.06
N SER A 21 -42.95 48.25 41.03
CA SER A 21 -41.79 48.86 40.35
C SER A 21 -41.02 47.81 39.50
N LEU A 22 -40.30 48.26 38.48
CA LEU A 22 -39.41 47.55 37.54
C LEU A 22 -39.98 47.10 36.18
N LEU A 23 -40.11 48.12 35.33
CA LEU A 23 -39.52 48.27 34.00
C LEU A 23 -38.62 47.12 33.46
N ALA A 24 -38.91 46.77 32.19
CA ALA A 24 -38.04 46.15 31.17
C ALA A 24 -37.71 44.64 31.27
N MET A 25 -38.37 43.82 30.45
CA MET A 25 -37.69 42.94 29.48
C MET A 25 -38.66 42.20 28.53
N ALA A 26 -38.39 42.41 27.24
CA ALA A 26 -38.47 41.48 26.11
C ALA A 26 -39.78 40.71 25.83
N VAL A 27 -40.56 41.26 24.89
CA VAL A 27 -41.36 40.47 23.96
C VAL A 27 -40.41 39.99 22.85
N SER A 28 -40.09 38.71 22.83
CA SER A 28 -39.34 38.07 21.74
C SER A 28 -40.32 37.26 20.88
N THR A 29 -40.77 37.85 19.78
CA THR A 29 -41.42 37.12 18.70
C THR A 29 -40.37 36.34 17.92
N ALA A 30 -40.55 35.02 17.84
CA ALA A 30 -39.75 34.12 17.03
C ALA A 30 -39.96 34.43 15.53
N ALA A 31 -38.92 34.94 14.88
CA ALA A 31 -38.78 34.89 13.43
C ALA A 31 -37.80 33.76 13.11
N HIS A 32 -38.30 32.66 12.55
CA HIS A 32 -37.46 31.67 11.89
C HIS A 32 -36.96 32.28 10.58
N ALA A 33 -35.67 32.64 10.55
CA ALA A 33 -34.97 32.89 9.30
C ALA A 33 -34.75 31.54 8.62
N THR A 34 -35.39 31.34 7.47
CA THR A 34 -34.98 30.34 6.48
C THR A 34 -33.71 30.86 5.82
N ASP A 35 -32.57 30.25 6.09
CA ASP A 35 -31.36 30.41 5.27
C ASP A 35 -31.64 29.88 3.86
N GLN A 36 -31.95 30.78 2.94
CA GLN A 36 -31.78 30.55 1.51
C GLN A 36 -30.36 30.97 1.16
N ASP A 37 -29.47 29.99 1.07
CA ASP A 37 -28.09 30.14 0.59
C ASP A 37 -28.12 30.54 -0.90
N SER A 38 -28.33 31.83 -1.14
CA SER A 38 -28.24 32.47 -2.44
C SER A 38 -26.81 32.98 -2.55
N PRO A 39 -26.03 32.65 -3.60
CA PRO A 39 -24.66 33.15 -3.70
C PRO A 39 -24.71 34.68 -3.67
N GLU A 40 -24.12 35.28 -2.64
CA GLU A 40 -24.07 36.72 -2.47
C GLU A 40 -23.24 37.31 -3.62
N LEU A 41 -23.92 37.88 -4.61
CA LEU A 41 -23.28 38.45 -5.79
C LEU A 41 -22.56 39.73 -5.36
N ALA A 42 -21.25 39.78 -5.55
CA ALA A 42 -20.47 40.97 -5.23
C ALA A 42 -20.64 42.04 -6.32
N GLU A 43 -21.10 43.23 -5.96
CA GLU A 43 -21.21 44.37 -6.87
C GLU A 43 -19.91 45.19 -6.85
N PHE A 44 -19.30 45.36 -8.03
CA PHE A 44 -18.06 46.13 -8.19
C PHE A 44 -18.36 47.45 -8.89
N ASP A 45 -18.00 48.56 -8.26
CA ASP A 45 -18.12 49.89 -8.88
C ASP A 45 -16.93 50.17 -9.82
N PRO A 46 -17.17 50.29 -11.14
CA PRO A 46 -16.11 50.56 -12.12
C PRO A 46 -15.44 51.94 -11.96
N GLY A 47 -16.06 52.88 -11.22
CA GLY A 47 -15.54 54.23 -10.95
C GLY A 47 -14.24 54.26 -10.12
N PHE A 48 -13.90 53.15 -9.44
CA PHE A 48 -12.64 53.04 -8.70
C PHE A 48 -11.43 52.72 -9.59
N PHE A 49 -11.62 52.30 -10.84
CA PHE A 49 -10.52 52.04 -11.79
C PHE A 49 -10.05 53.33 -12.47
N ARG A 50 -9.18 54.08 -11.78
CA ARG A 50 -8.53 55.28 -12.34
C ARG A 50 -7.45 54.88 -13.36
N GLY A 51 -7.76 55.02 -14.65
CA GLY A 51 -6.80 54.75 -15.74
C GLY A 51 -7.41 54.22 -17.03
N LEU A 52 -8.68 53.80 -17.01
CA LEU A 52 -9.41 53.41 -18.21
C LEU A 52 -9.98 54.68 -18.86
N SER A 53 -9.33 55.15 -19.92
CA SER A 53 -9.72 56.32 -20.71
C SER A 53 -11.09 56.15 -21.38
N GLY A 54 -12.17 56.31 -20.61
CA GLY A 54 -13.55 56.29 -21.12
C GLY A 54 -14.11 54.93 -21.52
N GLN A 55 -13.44 53.82 -21.18
CA GLN A 55 -13.98 52.47 -21.37
C GLN A 55 -14.56 51.95 -20.06
N ALA A 56 -15.87 51.66 -20.04
CA ALA A 56 -16.51 50.99 -18.93
C ALA A 56 -15.97 49.54 -18.84
N ALA A 57 -15.29 49.21 -17.75
CA ALA A 57 -14.89 47.83 -17.49
C ALA A 57 -16.13 47.00 -17.16
N ASP A 58 -16.35 45.90 -17.90
CA ASP A 58 -17.37 44.92 -17.57
C ASP A 58 -16.89 44.02 -16.42
N LEU A 59 -17.26 44.41 -15.21
CA LEU A 59 -16.92 43.71 -13.96
C LEU A 59 -17.99 42.68 -13.55
N SER A 60 -19.06 42.54 -14.32
CA SER A 60 -20.17 41.62 -14.03
C SER A 60 -19.69 40.16 -13.91
N ARG A 61 -18.62 39.81 -14.62
CA ARG A 61 -17.99 38.48 -14.57
C ARG A 61 -17.34 38.12 -13.23
N PHE A 62 -16.91 39.11 -12.45
CA PHE A 62 -16.27 38.88 -11.14
C PHE A 62 -17.30 38.86 -9.99
N SER A 63 -18.54 39.25 -10.27
CA SER A 63 -19.63 39.28 -9.28
C SER A 63 -20.04 37.88 -8.77
N LYS A 64 -19.72 36.82 -9.53
CA LYS A 64 -20.07 35.42 -9.23
C LYS A 64 -18.91 34.61 -8.63
N GLY A 65 -17.85 35.28 -8.19
CA GLY A 65 -16.62 34.63 -7.69
C GLY A 65 -15.49 34.59 -8.72
N ASN A 66 -14.35 34.04 -8.31
CA ASN A 66 -13.08 34.15 -9.02
C ASN A 66 -12.99 33.14 -10.21
N THR A 67 -13.83 33.33 -11.23
CA THR A 67 -13.92 32.42 -12.38
C THR A 67 -12.83 32.72 -13.42
N LEU A 68 -12.00 31.72 -13.71
CA LEU A 68 -11.04 31.80 -14.81
C LEU A 68 -11.76 31.74 -16.17
N SER A 69 -11.27 32.54 -17.12
CA SER A 69 -11.70 32.44 -18.51
C SER A 69 -11.31 31.08 -19.09
N PRO A 70 -12.02 30.57 -20.11
CA PRO A 70 -11.58 29.37 -20.81
C PRO A 70 -10.19 29.57 -21.41
N GLY A 71 -9.30 28.61 -21.22
CA GLY A 71 -7.90 28.72 -21.63
C GLY A 71 -6.99 27.71 -20.95
N HIS A 72 -5.69 27.80 -21.21
CA HIS A 72 -4.69 26.94 -20.59
C HIS A 72 -3.97 27.71 -19.49
N TYR A 73 -3.96 27.15 -18.28
CA TYR A 73 -3.35 27.76 -17.11
C TYR A 73 -2.40 26.78 -16.45
N ARG A 74 -1.27 27.28 -15.97
CA ARG A 74 -0.29 26.48 -15.22
C ARG A 74 -0.64 26.53 -13.74
N PHE A 75 -1.20 25.45 -13.24
CA PHE A 75 -1.55 25.32 -11.82
C PHE A 75 -0.48 24.56 -11.05
N ASP A 76 -0.25 24.97 -9.81
CA ASP A 76 0.40 24.13 -8.81
C ASP A 76 -0.63 23.13 -8.27
N VAL A 77 -0.37 21.85 -8.48
CA VAL A 77 -1.31 20.77 -8.18
C VAL A 77 -0.91 20.05 -6.90
N TYR A 78 -1.83 20.01 -5.95
CA TYR A 78 -1.73 19.26 -4.70
C TYR A 78 -2.78 18.15 -4.71
N VAL A 79 -2.38 16.93 -4.38
CA VAL A 79 -3.29 15.78 -4.23
C VAL A 79 -3.18 15.26 -2.82
N ASN A 80 -4.27 15.29 -2.06
CA ASN A 80 -4.30 14.95 -0.63
C ASN A 80 -3.18 15.66 0.14
N GLU A 81 -3.09 16.99 -0.03
CA GLU A 81 -2.08 17.88 0.58
C GLU A 81 -0.63 17.67 0.09
N LEU A 82 -0.36 16.67 -0.76
CA LEU A 82 0.97 16.43 -1.32
C LEU A 82 1.15 17.19 -2.64
N TRP A 83 2.23 17.96 -2.74
CA TRP A 83 2.61 18.62 -3.99
C TRP A 83 2.98 17.58 -5.06
N VAL A 84 2.26 17.59 -6.17
CA VAL A 84 2.50 16.69 -7.32
C VAL A 84 3.42 17.35 -8.35
N GLY A 85 3.23 18.65 -8.57
CA GLY A 85 3.96 19.39 -9.59
C GLY A 85 3.14 20.54 -10.17
N ARG A 86 3.78 21.29 -11.07
CA ARG A 86 3.11 22.33 -11.86
C ARG A 86 2.62 21.76 -13.18
N GLN A 87 1.31 21.69 -13.37
CA GLN A 87 0.68 21.11 -14.56
C GLN A 87 -0.07 22.17 -15.37
N GLU A 88 -0.07 22.06 -16.70
CA GLU A 88 -0.91 22.89 -17.56
C GLU A 88 -2.29 22.25 -17.70
N ILE A 89 -3.31 22.91 -17.15
CA ILE A 89 -4.69 22.42 -17.13
C ILE A 89 -5.54 23.29 -18.05
N ALA A 90 -6.32 22.64 -18.91
CA ALA A 90 -7.28 23.33 -19.76
C ALA A 90 -8.55 23.62 -18.96
N VAL A 91 -8.89 24.90 -18.87
CA VAL A 91 -10.11 25.40 -18.25
C VAL A 91 -11.17 25.55 -19.33
N THR A 92 -12.32 24.93 -19.11
CA THR A 92 -13.47 24.96 -20.03
C THR A 92 -14.73 25.38 -19.26
N HIS A 93 -15.70 25.96 -19.96
CA HIS A 93 -17.02 26.26 -19.40
C HIS A 93 -18.02 25.30 -20.03
N THR A 94 -18.82 24.63 -19.22
CA THR A 94 -19.85 23.69 -19.72
C THR A 94 -21.15 24.43 -20.05
N VAL A 95 -21.50 25.47 -19.28
CA VAL A 95 -22.64 26.39 -19.53
C VAL A 95 -22.29 27.77 -18.98
N PRO A 96 -22.71 28.91 -19.57
CA PRO A 96 -22.45 30.26 -19.03
C PRO A 96 -22.93 30.48 -17.58
N GLU A 97 -23.82 29.61 -17.08
CA GLU A 97 -24.40 29.67 -15.74
C GLU A 97 -23.89 28.55 -14.81
N ALA A 98 -23.15 27.57 -15.32
CA ALA A 98 -22.68 26.41 -14.57
C ALA A 98 -21.15 26.29 -14.68
N GLY A 99 -20.45 26.67 -13.61
CA GLY A 99 -19.15 26.15 -13.20
C GLY A 99 -17.96 26.24 -14.19
N VAL A 100 -16.80 26.59 -13.65
CA VAL A 100 -15.53 26.36 -14.34
C VAL A 100 -15.22 24.86 -14.28
N ASN A 101 -14.99 24.20 -15.42
CA ASN A 101 -14.55 22.80 -15.47
C ASN A 101 -13.07 22.69 -15.82
N TYR A 102 -12.36 21.80 -15.12
CA TYR A 102 -10.94 21.56 -15.28
C TYR A 102 -10.73 20.24 -16.01
N CYS A 103 -10.09 20.33 -17.17
CA CYS A 103 -9.88 19.20 -18.04
C CYS A 103 -8.52 18.56 -17.78
N PHE A 104 -8.54 17.31 -17.30
CA PHE A 104 -7.34 16.56 -16.94
C PHE A 104 -7.00 15.52 -17.99
N THR A 105 -5.73 15.45 -18.39
CA THR A 105 -5.24 14.38 -19.27
C THR A 105 -4.97 13.11 -18.46
N SER A 106 -4.95 11.96 -19.13
CA SER A 106 -4.66 10.68 -18.50
C SER A 106 -3.30 10.65 -17.80
N GLU A 107 -2.29 11.30 -18.40
CA GLU A 107 -0.96 11.40 -17.80
C GLU A 107 -0.99 12.19 -16.50
N GLN A 108 -1.72 13.30 -16.45
CA GLN A 108 -1.86 14.12 -15.24
C GLN A 108 -2.56 13.33 -14.13
N VAL A 109 -3.63 12.61 -14.46
CA VAL A 109 -4.37 11.78 -13.50
C VAL A 109 -3.52 10.62 -12.97
N LEU A 110 -2.71 9.99 -13.82
CA LEU A 110 -1.77 8.94 -13.37
C LEU A 110 -0.67 9.50 -12.45
N GLN A 111 -0.22 10.74 -12.66
CA GLN A 111 0.73 11.43 -11.77
C GLN A 111 0.13 11.71 -10.38
N TRP A 112 -1.20 11.78 -10.24
CA TRP A 112 -1.86 11.84 -8.93
C TRP A 112 -1.74 10.51 -8.15
N GLY A 113 -1.31 9.43 -8.81
CA GLY A 113 -1.14 8.11 -8.21
C GLY A 113 -2.42 7.30 -8.18
N LEU A 114 -3.41 7.70 -8.97
CA LEU A 114 -4.65 6.98 -9.13
C LEU A 114 -4.38 5.57 -9.68
N ASP A 115 -4.87 4.58 -8.96
CA ASP A 115 -4.92 3.20 -9.42
C ASP A 115 -6.31 2.91 -9.99
N ALA A 116 -6.44 3.05 -11.32
CA ALA A 116 -7.71 2.85 -12.02
C ALA A 116 -8.28 1.43 -11.86
N SER A 117 -7.46 0.44 -11.47
CA SER A 117 -7.96 -0.92 -11.18
C SER A 117 -8.79 -0.99 -9.90
N LYS A 118 -8.63 -0.02 -8.99
CA LYS A 118 -9.35 0.04 -7.71
C LYS A 118 -10.67 0.82 -7.78
N LEU A 119 -10.99 1.45 -8.90
CA LEU A 119 -12.21 2.25 -9.06
C LEU A 119 -13.46 1.37 -9.24
N PRO A 120 -14.63 1.81 -8.74
CA PRO A 120 -15.89 1.20 -9.14
C PRO A 120 -16.08 1.44 -10.64
N GLU A 121 -16.24 0.37 -11.42
CA GLU A 121 -16.19 0.38 -12.90
C GLU A 121 -14.79 0.54 -13.51
N ALA A 122 -13.77 -0.10 -12.91
CA ALA A 122 -12.39 -0.11 -13.38
C ALA A 122 -12.21 -0.29 -14.90
N ALA A 123 -12.99 -1.15 -15.56
CA ALA A 123 -12.90 -1.34 -17.01
C ALA A 123 -13.28 -0.07 -17.81
N LEU A 124 -14.33 0.63 -17.39
CA LEU A 124 -14.78 1.87 -18.02
C LEU A 124 -13.83 3.03 -17.71
N ALA A 125 -13.38 3.14 -16.46
CA ALA A 125 -12.40 4.15 -16.07
C ALA A 125 -11.07 3.99 -16.81
N GLN A 126 -10.58 2.75 -17.00
CA GLN A 126 -9.39 2.48 -17.80
C GLN A 126 -9.57 2.80 -19.28
N GLN A 127 -10.78 2.61 -19.82
CA GLN A 127 -11.11 2.96 -21.19
C GLN A 127 -11.17 4.49 -21.37
N ALA A 128 -11.78 5.20 -20.43
CA ALA A 128 -11.81 6.66 -20.40
C ALA A 128 -10.39 7.24 -20.32
N LEU A 129 -9.53 6.72 -19.43
CA LEU A 129 -8.12 7.10 -19.36
C LEU A 129 -7.32 6.81 -20.64
N LYS A 130 -7.78 5.95 -21.55
CA LYS A 130 -7.07 5.71 -22.82
C LYS A 130 -7.60 6.56 -23.97
N ASN A 131 -8.91 6.79 -23.99
CA ASN A 131 -9.61 7.29 -25.18
C ASN A 131 -10.12 8.72 -25.02
N GLU A 132 -10.33 9.20 -23.80
CA GLU A 132 -10.83 10.53 -23.54
C GLU A 132 -9.67 11.52 -23.39
N LYS A 133 -9.75 12.65 -24.11
CA LYS A 133 -8.79 13.75 -23.95
C LYS A 133 -8.99 14.51 -22.64
N CYS A 134 -10.15 14.32 -22.03
CA CYS A 134 -10.60 15.02 -20.83
C CYS A 134 -11.20 14.00 -19.88
N PHE A 135 -10.44 13.58 -18.87
CA PHE A 135 -10.91 12.59 -17.92
C PHE A 135 -11.85 13.23 -16.89
N ASP A 136 -13.08 12.72 -16.81
CA ASP A 136 -14.09 13.18 -15.84
C ASP A 136 -13.84 12.55 -14.46
N ALA A 137 -12.96 13.20 -13.68
CA ALA A 137 -12.56 12.70 -12.36
C ALA A 137 -13.73 12.65 -11.36
N GLU A 138 -14.68 13.58 -11.44
CA GLU A 138 -15.83 13.63 -10.54
C GLU A 138 -16.79 12.46 -10.79
N LYS A 139 -16.96 12.07 -12.06
CA LYS A 139 -17.77 10.90 -12.44
C LYS A 139 -17.11 9.58 -12.06
N PHE A 140 -15.82 9.41 -12.34
CA PHE A 140 -15.14 8.11 -12.21
C PHE A 140 -14.55 7.84 -10.83
N ILE A 141 -14.30 8.87 -10.02
CA ILE A 141 -13.67 8.74 -8.71
C ILE A 141 -14.69 9.16 -7.63
N PRO A 142 -15.37 8.20 -6.98
CA PRO A 142 -16.32 8.54 -5.92
C PRO A 142 -15.63 9.29 -4.78
N GLY A 143 -16.22 10.39 -4.31
CA GLY A 143 -15.63 11.19 -3.24
C GLY A 143 -14.49 12.11 -3.69
N PHE A 144 -14.24 12.22 -5.00
CA PHE A 144 -13.37 13.25 -5.55
C PHE A 144 -13.87 14.64 -5.19
N LYS A 145 -12.95 15.51 -4.75
CA LYS A 145 -13.23 16.94 -4.58
C LYS A 145 -12.10 17.74 -5.20
N LEU A 146 -12.46 18.84 -5.84
CA LEU A 146 -11.53 19.80 -6.42
C LEU A 146 -11.83 21.18 -5.86
N SER A 147 -10.82 21.79 -5.26
CA SER A 147 -10.83 23.20 -4.85
C SER A 147 -9.78 23.94 -5.66
N ALA A 148 -10.16 25.06 -6.27
CA ALA A 148 -9.28 25.86 -7.09
C ALA A 148 -9.10 27.25 -6.47
N ASN A 149 -7.88 27.55 -6.04
CA ASN A 149 -7.49 28.92 -5.70
C ASN A 149 -6.95 29.59 -6.97
N THR A 150 -7.83 30.30 -7.66
CA THR A 150 -7.52 30.97 -8.93
C THR A 150 -6.64 32.21 -8.77
N GLY A 151 -6.53 32.78 -7.55
CA GLY A 151 -5.61 33.88 -7.27
C GLY A 151 -4.15 33.43 -7.19
N GLU A 152 -3.90 32.23 -6.69
CA GLU A 152 -2.56 31.63 -6.59
C GLU A 152 -2.27 30.63 -7.72
N LEU A 153 -3.25 30.36 -8.58
CA LEU A 153 -3.21 29.28 -9.57
C LEU A 153 -2.85 27.95 -8.90
N MET A 154 -3.58 27.59 -7.85
CA MET A 154 -3.40 26.34 -7.11
C MET A 154 -4.65 25.46 -7.22
N LEU A 155 -4.45 24.16 -7.48
CA LEU A 155 -5.51 23.15 -7.47
C LEU A 155 -5.27 22.17 -6.32
N GLU A 156 -6.23 22.09 -5.41
CA GLU A 156 -6.27 21.14 -4.31
C GLU A 156 -7.26 20.03 -4.67
N ILE A 157 -6.70 18.84 -4.91
CA ILE A 157 -7.43 17.65 -5.29
C ILE A 157 -7.50 16.72 -4.09
N THR A 158 -8.70 16.29 -3.73
CA THR A 158 -8.94 15.26 -2.73
C THR A 158 -9.43 14.00 -3.42
N VAL A 159 -8.69 12.91 -3.25
CA VAL A 159 -9.02 11.59 -3.80
C VAL A 159 -8.98 10.58 -2.65
N PRO A 160 -10.04 9.79 -2.43
CA PRO A 160 -10.04 8.79 -1.37
C PRO A 160 -8.85 7.84 -1.50
N GLN A 161 -8.16 7.59 -0.37
CA GLN A 161 -6.89 6.87 -0.36
C GLN A 161 -7.02 5.42 -0.84
N ALA A 162 -8.21 4.81 -0.75
CA ALA A 162 -8.47 3.48 -1.30
C ALA A 162 -8.24 3.39 -2.82
N PHE A 163 -8.32 4.50 -3.56
CA PHE A 163 -8.13 4.54 -5.02
C PHE A 163 -6.72 4.96 -5.43
N ILE A 164 -5.85 5.29 -4.48
CA ILE A 164 -4.45 5.65 -4.74
C ILE A 164 -3.59 4.39 -4.60
N GLY A 165 -2.61 4.22 -5.50
CA GLY A 165 -1.60 3.17 -5.38
C GLY A 165 -0.71 3.39 -4.16
N SER A 166 -0.23 2.32 -3.52
CA SER A 166 0.66 2.47 -2.37
C SER A 166 1.93 3.21 -2.80
N ARG A 167 2.17 4.38 -2.20
CA ARG A 167 3.30 5.28 -2.53
C ARG A 167 4.45 5.21 -1.54
N ARG A 168 4.24 4.58 -0.38
CA ARG A 168 5.23 4.60 0.71
C ARG A 168 6.24 3.47 0.56
N GLY A 169 7.48 3.82 0.24
CA GLY A 169 8.58 2.87 0.12
C GLY A 169 8.60 2.06 -1.18
N VAL A 170 7.72 2.38 -2.15
CA VAL A 170 7.75 1.74 -3.48
C VAL A 170 8.82 2.43 -4.33
N VAL A 171 9.85 1.68 -4.70
CA VAL A 171 10.87 2.13 -5.65
C VAL A 171 10.54 1.55 -7.01
N ALA A 172 10.33 2.44 -8.00
CA ALA A 172 10.06 2.06 -9.37
C ALA A 172 11.19 1.14 -9.89
N PRO A 173 10.88 0.02 -10.58
CA PRO A 173 11.90 -0.93 -11.02
C PRO A 173 12.98 -0.34 -11.94
N GLU A 174 12.67 0.75 -12.64
CA GLU A 174 13.60 1.49 -13.51
C GLU A 174 14.72 2.17 -12.71
N LEU A 175 14.50 2.41 -11.42
CA LEU A 175 15.49 2.99 -10.50
C LEU A 175 16.35 1.92 -9.81
N TRP A 176 16.14 0.63 -10.08
CA TRP A 176 16.91 -0.44 -9.44
C TRP A 176 18.29 -0.55 -10.07
N ASP A 177 19.32 -0.22 -9.30
CA ASP A 177 20.70 -0.39 -9.74
C ASP A 177 21.08 -1.88 -9.78
N HIS A 178 21.64 -2.31 -10.90
CA HIS A 178 22.18 -3.67 -11.07
C HIS A 178 23.54 -3.87 -10.40
N GLY A 179 24.16 -2.78 -9.94
CA GLY A 179 25.47 -2.74 -9.34
C GLY A 179 26.60 -2.79 -10.39
N VAL A 180 27.82 -2.90 -9.89
CA VAL A 180 29.03 -2.91 -10.73
C VAL A 180 29.47 -4.32 -11.07
N THR A 181 30.14 -4.45 -12.21
CA THR A 181 30.85 -5.67 -12.57
C THR A 181 32.00 -5.92 -11.59
N ALA A 182 31.92 -7.02 -10.85
CA ALA A 182 32.90 -7.36 -9.83
C ALA A 182 32.97 -8.88 -9.62
N GLY A 183 34.17 -9.38 -9.32
CA GLY A 183 34.41 -10.75 -8.87
C GLY A 183 34.86 -10.77 -7.41
N PHE A 184 34.44 -11.78 -6.65
CA PHE A 184 34.83 -11.94 -5.26
C PHE A 184 34.97 -13.41 -4.87
N VAL A 185 35.78 -13.65 -3.84
CA VAL A 185 35.97 -14.95 -3.19
C VAL A 185 35.96 -14.72 -1.68
N GLY A 186 35.07 -15.43 -0.99
CA GLY A 186 35.08 -15.63 0.45
C GLY A 186 35.58 -17.03 0.76
N TYR A 187 36.36 -17.17 1.83
CA TYR A 187 36.91 -18.44 2.27
C TYR A 187 36.74 -18.59 3.78
N ASN A 188 36.57 -19.84 4.24
CA ASN A 188 36.57 -20.21 5.65
C ASN A 188 37.40 -21.48 5.81
N LEU A 189 38.53 -21.38 6.50
CA LEU A 189 39.46 -22.50 6.68
C LEU A 189 39.50 -22.88 8.17
N ASN A 190 39.31 -24.16 8.48
CA ASN A 190 39.42 -24.71 9.82
C ASN A 190 40.36 -25.92 9.81
N ALA A 191 41.11 -26.08 10.90
CA ALA A 191 41.92 -27.26 11.15
C ALA A 191 41.64 -27.76 12.56
N PHE A 192 41.41 -29.07 12.69
CA PHE A 192 41.12 -29.73 13.96
C PHE A 192 42.05 -30.93 14.11
N HIS A 193 42.86 -30.93 15.16
CA HIS A 193 43.79 -32.01 15.46
C HIS A 193 43.30 -32.76 16.70
N THR A 194 43.25 -34.09 16.60
CA THR A 194 42.94 -34.98 17.71
C THR A 194 44.11 -35.94 17.92
N ASP A 195 44.60 -35.97 19.15
CA ASP A 195 45.58 -36.96 19.61
C ASP A 195 44.84 -37.96 20.50
N ASN A 196 44.80 -39.23 20.08
CA ASN A 196 44.17 -40.31 20.82
C ASN A 196 45.22 -41.35 21.22
N ARG A 197 45.37 -41.54 22.53
CA ARG A 197 46.38 -42.41 23.15
C ARG A 197 46.40 -43.84 22.61
N ASP A 198 45.23 -44.40 22.26
CA ASP A 198 45.08 -45.77 21.74
C ASP A 198 44.62 -45.83 20.27
N GLY A 199 44.32 -44.68 19.64
CA GLY A 199 43.64 -44.59 18.34
C GLY A 199 44.45 -43.88 17.22
N GLY A 200 45.63 -43.36 17.54
CA GLY A 200 46.48 -42.61 16.62
C GLY A 200 46.07 -41.14 16.47
N ASN A 201 46.88 -40.39 15.73
CA ASN A 201 46.69 -38.95 15.57
C ASN A 201 45.93 -38.67 14.27
N THR A 202 44.87 -37.89 14.37
CA THR A 202 44.05 -37.51 13.21
C THR A 202 43.98 -35.99 13.10
N THR A 203 44.24 -35.47 11.91
CA THR A 203 44.08 -34.04 11.60
C THR A 203 43.03 -33.88 10.51
N GLN A 204 41.99 -33.10 10.79
CA GLN A 204 40.95 -32.76 9.83
C GLN A 204 41.10 -31.30 9.40
N TYR A 205 41.10 -31.06 8.11
CA TYR A 205 41.07 -29.76 7.47
C TYR A 205 39.73 -29.57 6.79
N PHE A 206 39.16 -28.38 6.92
CA PHE A 206 37.96 -27.96 6.23
C PHE A 206 38.23 -26.61 5.54
N GLY A 207 37.83 -26.49 4.28
CA GLY A 207 37.84 -25.24 3.53
C GLY A 207 36.51 -25.01 2.84
N GLY A 208 35.74 -24.02 3.30
CA GLY A 208 34.53 -23.55 2.63
C GLY A 208 34.85 -22.36 1.72
N PHE A 209 34.34 -22.37 0.49
CA PHE A 209 34.57 -21.31 -0.49
C PHE A 209 33.24 -20.81 -1.06
N ASN A 210 33.03 -19.49 -1.01
CA ASN A 210 31.93 -18.79 -1.65
C ASN A 210 32.52 -17.84 -2.69
N SER A 211 32.40 -18.17 -3.96
CA SER A 211 32.87 -17.33 -5.06
C SER A 211 31.70 -16.79 -5.88
N GLY A 212 31.90 -15.62 -6.45
CA GLY A 212 30.88 -15.00 -7.27
C GLY A 212 31.42 -13.98 -8.26
N VAL A 213 30.69 -13.83 -9.35
CA VAL A 213 30.92 -12.79 -10.35
C VAL A 213 29.59 -12.10 -10.64
N ASN A 214 29.59 -10.77 -10.64
CA ASN A 214 28.47 -9.95 -11.05
C ASN A 214 28.79 -9.37 -12.43
N LEU A 215 27.87 -9.54 -13.39
CA LEU A 215 27.97 -9.01 -14.75
C LEU A 215 26.61 -8.41 -15.14
N GLY A 216 26.48 -7.08 -15.01
CA GLY A 216 25.20 -6.41 -15.14
C GLY A 216 24.14 -7.02 -14.21
N ALA A 217 22.99 -7.41 -14.75
CA ALA A 217 21.91 -8.03 -13.96
C ALA A 217 22.18 -9.50 -13.55
N TRP A 218 23.19 -10.16 -14.15
CA TRP A 218 23.51 -11.55 -13.87
C TRP A 218 24.45 -11.69 -12.69
N ARG A 219 24.12 -12.62 -11.81
CA ARG A 219 24.89 -12.96 -10.61
C ARG A 219 25.24 -14.43 -10.68
N LEU A 220 26.52 -14.72 -10.93
CA LEU A 220 27.06 -16.08 -10.90
C LEU A 220 27.55 -16.36 -9.49
N ARG A 221 27.19 -17.51 -8.94
CA ARG A 221 27.54 -17.92 -7.58
C ARG A 221 27.99 -19.38 -7.59
N HIS A 222 29.06 -19.65 -6.86
CA HIS A 222 29.60 -20.98 -6.67
C HIS A 222 29.97 -21.17 -5.20
N ASN A 223 29.32 -22.14 -4.56
CA ASN A 223 29.58 -22.55 -3.19
C ASN A 223 30.19 -23.95 -3.22
N SER A 224 31.32 -24.12 -2.55
CA SER A 224 31.97 -25.42 -2.43
C SER A 224 32.61 -25.60 -1.06
N SER A 225 32.86 -26.86 -0.72
CA SER A 225 33.61 -27.24 0.46
C SER A 225 34.67 -28.28 0.07
N TYR A 226 35.82 -28.19 0.72
CA TYR A 226 36.89 -29.16 0.65
C TYR A 226 37.14 -29.68 2.06
N THR A 227 37.08 -30.99 2.24
CA THR A 227 37.42 -31.66 3.49
C THR A 227 38.58 -32.60 3.26
N ARG A 228 39.57 -32.59 4.15
CA ARG A 228 40.69 -33.53 4.14
C ARG A 228 40.91 -34.05 5.55
N THR A 229 41.07 -35.36 5.68
CA THR A 229 41.42 -36.02 6.94
C THR A 229 42.72 -36.75 6.72
N ASP A 230 43.73 -36.45 7.53
CA ASP A 230 45.04 -37.11 7.55
C ASP A 230 45.17 -37.91 8.86
N GLY A 231 45.57 -39.19 8.79
CA GLY A 231 45.63 -40.07 9.96
C GLY A 231 45.72 -41.56 9.55
N SER A 232 44.90 -42.41 10.18
CA SER A 232 44.87 -43.85 9.89
C SER A 232 44.22 -44.18 8.54
N ASN A 233 43.20 -43.44 8.13
CA ASN A 233 42.59 -43.50 6.80
C ASN A 233 42.56 -42.10 6.20
N ASN A 234 43.51 -41.81 5.31
CA ASN A 234 43.52 -40.54 4.62
C ASN A 234 42.34 -40.47 3.64
N SER A 235 41.63 -39.35 3.66
CA SER A 235 40.53 -39.08 2.73
C SER A 235 40.47 -37.61 2.42
N ASP A 236 40.24 -37.27 1.16
CA ASP A 236 39.88 -35.93 0.75
C ASP A 236 38.63 -35.94 -0.12
N HIS A 237 37.84 -34.88 0.01
CA HIS A 237 36.59 -34.74 -0.70
C HIS A 237 36.35 -33.27 -1.02
N TYR A 238 36.19 -32.99 -2.31
CA TYR A 238 35.70 -31.71 -2.80
C TYR A 238 34.24 -31.86 -3.19
N GLN A 239 33.39 -30.97 -2.69
CA GLN A 239 31.97 -30.96 -2.97
C GLN A 239 31.53 -29.58 -3.46
N ALA A 240 30.94 -29.52 -4.65
CA ALA A 240 30.24 -28.34 -5.13
C ALA A 240 28.81 -28.32 -4.55
N ILE A 241 28.59 -27.49 -3.53
CA ILE A 241 27.29 -27.36 -2.84
C ILE A 241 26.26 -26.72 -3.77
N SER A 242 26.63 -25.66 -4.49
CA SER A 242 25.74 -25.01 -5.48
C SER A 242 26.56 -24.27 -6.52
N SER A 243 26.10 -24.23 -7.75
CA SER A 243 26.75 -23.53 -8.87
C SER A 243 25.69 -23.04 -9.83
N TYR A 244 25.35 -21.77 -9.77
CA TYR A 244 24.21 -21.23 -10.51
C TYR A 244 24.46 -19.80 -10.98
N ALA A 245 23.72 -19.41 -12.00
CA ALA A 245 23.56 -18.03 -12.41
C ALA A 245 22.13 -17.60 -12.13
N GLN A 246 21.93 -16.42 -11.54
CA GLN A 246 20.62 -15.88 -11.27
C GLN A 246 20.49 -14.44 -11.77
N ARG A 247 19.26 -14.04 -12.10
CA ARG A 247 18.90 -12.66 -12.42
C ARG A 247 17.49 -12.34 -11.92
N SER A 248 17.27 -11.07 -11.59
CA SER A 248 15.94 -10.58 -11.20
C SER A 248 15.09 -10.29 -12.44
N ILE A 249 13.79 -10.58 -12.37
CA ILE A 249 12.76 -10.27 -13.37
C ILE A 249 11.78 -9.30 -12.71
N ALA A 250 12.05 -8.01 -12.86
CA ALA A 250 11.31 -6.93 -12.20
C ALA A 250 9.78 -6.97 -12.43
N PRO A 251 9.25 -7.13 -13.66
CA PRO A 251 7.80 -7.13 -13.89
C PRO A 251 7.05 -8.26 -13.17
N LEU A 252 7.74 -9.35 -12.86
CA LEU A 252 7.17 -10.51 -12.14
C LEU A 252 7.53 -10.51 -10.65
N ARG A 253 8.32 -9.53 -10.17
CA ARG A 253 8.92 -9.53 -8.82
C ARG A 253 9.52 -10.90 -8.46
N ALA A 254 10.25 -11.48 -9.41
CA ALA A 254 10.74 -12.85 -9.34
C ALA A 254 12.25 -12.94 -9.60
N GLN A 255 12.89 -13.99 -9.10
CA GLN A 255 14.23 -14.41 -9.51
C GLN A 255 14.16 -15.59 -10.46
N PHE A 256 14.90 -15.46 -11.57
CA PHE A 256 15.21 -16.56 -12.46
C PHE A 256 16.61 -17.09 -12.13
N SER A 257 16.70 -18.41 -11.92
CA SER A 257 17.94 -19.12 -11.58
C SER A 257 18.15 -20.30 -12.50
N VAL A 258 19.40 -20.52 -12.92
CA VAL A 258 19.81 -21.65 -13.76
C VAL A 258 21.10 -22.27 -13.24
N GLY A 259 21.17 -23.60 -13.23
CA GLY A 259 22.32 -24.36 -12.75
C GLY A 259 21.96 -25.26 -11.57
N GLN A 260 22.95 -25.49 -10.70
CA GLN A 260 22.82 -26.33 -9.52
C GLN A 260 22.36 -25.51 -8.31
N TYR A 261 21.13 -25.75 -7.85
CA TYR A 261 20.49 -24.98 -6.79
C TYR A 261 19.54 -25.85 -5.94
N PHE A 262 18.68 -25.22 -5.15
CA PHE A 262 17.72 -25.86 -4.27
C PHE A 262 16.33 -25.28 -4.50
N THR A 263 15.28 -26.11 -4.36
CA THR A 263 13.90 -25.61 -4.38
C THR A 263 13.57 -24.91 -3.06
N PRO A 264 12.62 -23.96 -3.03
CA PRO A 264 12.08 -23.42 -1.79
C PRO A 264 11.47 -24.53 -0.93
N GLY A 265 11.64 -24.43 0.39
CA GLY A 265 11.12 -25.39 1.39
C GLY A 265 9.85 -24.91 2.09
N ASP A 266 9.04 -24.06 1.44
CA ASP A 266 7.86 -23.41 2.03
C ASP A 266 6.60 -24.28 2.00
N GLN A 267 6.53 -25.22 1.06
CA GLN A 267 5.36 -26.07 0.80
C GLN A 267 5.71 -27.55 0.68
N PHE A 268 6.80 -27.87 -0.02
CA PHE A 268 7.38 -29.19 -0.09
C PHE A 268 8.77 -29.15 0.54
N ASP A 269 9.35 -30.31 0.84
CA ASP A 269 10.74 -30.38 1.26
C ASP A 269 11.66 -29.80 0.18
N SER A 270 12.71 -29.11 0.62
CA SER A 270 13.68 -28.52 -0.30
C SER A 270 14.49 -29.62 -1.00
N VAL A 271 14.49 -29.58 -2.33
CA VAL A 271 15.13 -30.57 -3.17
C VAL A 271 16.36 -29.95 -3.85
N PRO A 272 17.58 -30.51 -3.68
CA PRO A 272 18.73 -30.14 -4.50
C PRO A 272 18.52 -30.57 -5.95
N PHE A 273 18.77 -29.67 -6.90
CA PHE A 273 18.56 -29.98 -8.32
C PHE A 273 19.54 -29.26 -9.23
N THR A 274 19.63 -29.74 -10.47
CA THR A 274 20.30 -29.05 -11.58
C THR A 274 19.28 -28.76 -12.66
N GLY A 275 19.04 -27.50 -12.97
CA GLY A 275 18.01 -27.11 -13.95
C GLY A 275 17.72 -25.62 -13.94
N VAL A 276 16.45 -25.27 -14.10
CA VAL A 276 15.94 -23.89 -14.12
C VAL A 276 14.88 -23.70 -13.06
N GLN A 277 14.81 -22.48 -12.51
CA GLN A 277 13.82 -22.09 -11.53
C GLN A 277 13.40 -20.64 -11.75
N LEU A 278 12.10 -20.38 -11.61
CA LEU A 278 11.52 -19.05 -11.50
C LEU A 278 10.72 -18.99 -10.20
N THR A 279 11.16 -18.15 -9.27
CA THR A 279 10.56 -18.02 -7.94
C THR A 279 10.24 -16.56 -7.64
N SER A 280 9.06 -16.28 -7.08
CA SER A 280 8.76 -14.96 -6.53
C SER A 280 9.74 -14.62 -5.40
N ASP A 281 10.20 -13.37 -5.32
CA ASP A 281 11.10 -12.90 -4.25
C ASP A 281 10.41 -11.79 -3.45
N SER A 282 10.01 -12.07 -2.21
CA SER A 282 9.29 -11.09 -1.38
C SER A 282 10.12 -9.84 -1.08
N ARG A 283 11.45 -9.91 -1.16
CA ARG A 283 12.32 -8.74 -0.96
C ARG A 283 12.22 -7.72 -2.09
N MET A 284 11.59 -8.07 -3.20
CA MET A 284 11.25 -7.14 -4.27
C MET A 284 9.93 -6.39 -4.01
N ASN A 285 9.18 -6.80 -2.98
CA ASN A 285 8.05 -6.02 -2.50
C ASN A 285 8.56 -4.93 -1.54
N PRO A 286 7.84 -3.80 -1.43
CA PRO A 286 8.08 -2.80 -0.39
C PRO A 286 8.14 -3.44 1.00
N ASP A 287 8.93 -2.87 1.91
CA ASP A 287 9.08 -3.39 3.28
C ASP A 287 7.75 -3.45 4.03
N THR A 288 6.84 -2.54 3.69
CA THR A 288 5.48 -2.48 4.22
C THR A 288 4.61 -3.64 3.75
N GLU A 289 4.98 -4.35 2.67
CA GLU A 289 4.32 -5.56 2.17
C GLU A 289 5.02 -6.86 2.64
N ASN A 290 6.14 -6.76 3.37
CA ASN A 290 6.85 -7.91 3.90
C ASN A 290 6.17 -8.45 5.17
N GLY A 291 5.96 -9.77 5.18
CA GLY A 291 5.22 -10.45 6.24
C GLY A 291 3.70 -10.23 6.18
N PHE A 292 2.97 -11.05 6.92
CA PHE A 292 1.52 -10.89 7.03
C PHE A 292 1.19 -9.74 7.99
N ALA A 293 0.35 -8.82 7.53
CA ALA A 293 -0.45 -7.93 8.35
C ALA A 293 -1.79 -7.73 7.64
N PRO A 294 -2.91 -7.65 8.37
CA PRO A 294 -4.24 -7.49 7.77
C PRO A 294 -4.35 -6.11 7.14
N VAL A 295 -5.02 -6.03 5.99
CA VAL A 295 -5.35 -4.76 5.35
C VAL A 295 -6.57 -4.17 6.07
N ILE A 296 -6.40 -3.01 6.69
CA ILE A 296 -7.47 -2.33 7.42
C ILE A 296 -8.28 -1.50 6.44
N ARG A 297 -9.58 -1.77 6.32
CA ARG A 297 -10.51 -1.00 5.46
C ARG A 297 -11.50 -0.24 6.32
N GLY A 298 -11.83 0.98 5.92
CA GLY A 298 -12.80 1.83 6.60
C GLY A 298 -13.31 2.96 5.72
N ILE A 299 -14.20 3.77 6.27
CA ILE A 299 -14.73 4.99 5.63
C ILE A 299 -14.57 6.13 6.62
N ALA A 300 -13.99 7.24 6.17
CA ALA A 300 -13.93 8.50 6.89
C ALA A 300 -14.96 9.48 6.30
N ASN A 301 -15.67 10.26 7.13
CA ASN A 301 -16.61 11.26 6.61
C ASN A 301 -15.93 12.61 6.35
N SER A 302 -14.77 12.84 6.97
CA SER A 302 -13.98 14.06 6.88
C SER A 302 -12.48 13.74 6.74
N ASN A 303 -11.61 14.76 6.76
CA ASN A 303 -10.17 14.54 6.92
C ASN A 303 -9.95 13.97 8.32
N ALA A 304 -9.70 12.66 8.39
CA ALA A 304 -9.70 11.92 9.64
C ALA A 304 -8.30 11.41 9.98
N LYS A 305 -7.99 11.39 11.27
CA LYS A 305 -6.80 10.73 11.80
C LYS A 305 -7.13 9.28 12.12
N VAL A 306 -6.44 8.34 11.47
CA VAL A 306 -6.56 6.91 11.74
C VAL A 306 -5.38 6.47 12.59
N THR A 307 -5.67 6.05 13.83
CA THR A 307 -4.70 5.50 14.77
C THR A 307 -4.94 3.99 14.91
N VAL A 308 -3.92 3.19 14.65
CA VAL A 308 -3.94 1.73 14.82
C VAL A 308 -3.12 1.37 16.05
N ARG A 309 -3.75 0.68 16.99
CA ARG A 309 -3.13 0.18 18.22
C ARG A 309 -3.10 -1.33 18.23
N GLN A 310 -2.01 -1.89 18.77
CA GLN A 310 -1.93 -3.30 19.14
C GLN A 310 -1.64 -3.37 20.64
N GLY A 311 -2.58 -3.91 21.41
CA GLY A 311 -2.59 -3.71 22.85
C GLY A 311 -2.62 -2.22 23.21
N ASN A 312 -1.67 -1.77 24.04
CA ASN A 312 -1.57 -0.37 24.46
C ASN A 312 -0.65 0.50 23.58
N ASN A 313 0.01 -0.10 22.58
CA ASN A 313 1.00 0.59 21.76
C ASN A 313 0.36 1.09 20.46
N VAL A 314 0.62 2.35 20.10
CA VAL A 314 0.30 2.87 18.76
C VAL A 314 1.36 2.34 17.80
N ILE A 315 0.93 1.53 16.83
CA ILE A 315 1.83 0.92 15.83
C ILE A 315 1.78 1.64 14.49
N HIS A 316 0.72 2.41 14.24
CA HIS A 316 0.56 3.21 13.03
C HIS A 316 -0.39 4.37 13.31
N GLU A 317 -0.07 5.55 12.76
CA GLU A 317 -0.94 6.72 12.79
C GLU A 317 -0.77 7.48 11.47
N THR A 318 -1.88 7.77 10.80
CA THR A 318 -1.86 8.50 9.52
C THR A 318 -3.14 9.32 9.35
N SER A 319 -3.07 10.39 8.55
CA SER A 319 -4.24 11.14 8.11
C SER A 319 -4.79 10.53 6.83
N VAL A 320 -6.11 10.45 6.70
CA VAL A 320 -6.79 9.99 5.49
C VAL A 320 -7.79 11.04 5.01
N PRO A 321 -7.92 11.24 3.69
CA PRO A 321 -8.95 12.09 3.11
C PRO A 321 -10.34 11.51 3.34
N PRO A 322 -11.42 12.30 3.12
CA PRO A 322 -12.79 11.84 3.28
C PRO A 322 -13.10 10.77 2.23
N GLY A 323 -13.86 9.75 2.62
CA GLY A 323 -14.22 8.62 1.78
C GLY A 323 -13.61 7.30 2.24
N PRO A 324 -13.66 6.25 1.40
CA PRO A 324 -13.08 4.96 1.72
C PRO A 324 -11.56 5.01 1.78
N PHE A 325 -10.97 4.35 2.78
CA PHE A 325 -9.53 4.20 2.95
C PHE A 325 -9.15 2.74 3.17
N ALA A 326 -7.91 2.40 2.81
CA ALA A 326 -7.32 1.09 3.03
C ALA A 326 -5.86 1.22 3.47
N ILE A 327 -5.55 0.79 4.69
CA ILE A 327 -4.17 0.75 5.20
C ILE A 327 -3.62 -0.65 4.89
N ASP A 328 -2.83 -0.74 3.82
CA ASP A 328 -2.14 -1.96 3.38
C ASP A 328 -0.63 -1.94 3.67
N ASP A 329 -0.12 -0.85 4.27
CA ASP A 329 1.30 -0.57 4.53
C ASP A 329 1.73 -0.77 5.99
N LEU A 330 0.93 -1.48 6.79
CA LEU A 330 1.23 -1.77 8.18
C LEU A 330 2.47 -2.68 8.30
N HIS A 331 3.44 -2.34 9.14
CA HIS A 331 4.58 -3.23 9.39
C HIS A 331 4.14 -4.47 10.16
N SER A 332 4.63 -5.65 9.75
CA SER A 332 4.36 -6.88 10.51
C SER A 332 5.10 -6.83 11.84
N THR A 333 4.38 -6.84 12.95
CA THR A 333 4.97 -6.80 14.30
C THR A 333 5.50 -8.16 14.76
N GLY A 334 5.30 -9.23 13.97
CA GLY A 334 5.73 -10.59 14.30
C GLY A 334 4.95 -11.28 15.43
N TYR A 335 4.05 -10.56 16.12
CA TYR A 335 3.21 -11.06 17.21
C TYR A 335 1.73 -11.02 16.82
N SER A 336 1.01 -12.09 17.14
CA SER A 336 -0.45 -12.13 17.00
C SER A 336 -1.12 -11.32 18.12
N GLY A 337 -2.22 -10.65 17.80
CA GLY A 337 -3.00 -9.86 18.74
C GLY A 337 -3.82 -8.80 18.01
N ASP A 338 -5.09 -8.68 18.37
CA ASP A 338 -6.06 -7.81 17.71
C ASP A 338 -5.59 -6.35 17.56
N LEU A 339 -5.93 -5.77 16.42
CA LEU A 339 -5.65 -4.37 16.10
C LEU A 339 -6.89 -3.54 16.41
N LEU A 340 -6.77 -2.61 17.35
CA LEU A 340 -7.80 -1.60 17.61
C LEU A 340 -7.56 -0.40 16.69
N VAL A 341 -8.48 -0.18 15.77
CA VAL A 341 -8.45 0.95 14.85
C VAL A 341 -9.36 2.03 15.39
N THR A 342 -8.85 3.24 15.54
CA THR A 342 -9.63 4.43 15.93
C THR A 342 -9.54 5.46 14.82
N VAL A 343 -10.69 5.85 14.29
CA VAL A 343 -10.84 6.93 13.30
C VAL A 343 -11.36 8.16 14.04
N THR A 344 -10.55 9.19 14.13
CA THR A 344 -10.90 10.50 14.70
C THR A 344 -11.20 11.47 13.57
N GLU A 345 -12.46 11.86 13.43
CA GLU A 345 -12.93 12.82 12.42
C GLU A 345 -12.51 14.25 12.79
N ALA A 346 -12.59 15.18 11.82
CA ALA A 346 -12.19 16.58 12.01
C ALA A 346 -13.01 17.33 13.09
N ASP A 347 -14.24 16.90 13.35
CA ASP A 347 -15.12 17.43 14.41
C ASP A 347 -14.81 16.85 15.81
N GLY A 348 -13.82 15.96 15.90
CA GLY A 348 -13.41 15.29 17.13
C GLY A 348 -14.21 14.02 17.44
N GLN A 349 -15.22 13.65 16.64
CA GLN A 349 -15.91 12.37 16.81
C GLN A 349 -14.96 11.21 16.56
N THR A 350 -15.04 10.18 17.41
CA THR A 350 -14.21 8.99 17.28
C THR A 350 -15.06 7.76 17.00
N ARG A 351 -14.60 6.94 16.06
CA ARG A 351 -15.16 5.61 15.79
C ARG A 351 -14.06 4.59 15.99
N SER A 352 -14.37 3.48 16.64
CA SER A 352 -13.40 2.41 16.82
C SER A 352 -13.96 1.06 16.41
N PHE A 353 -13.09 0.23 15.84
CA PHE A 353 -13.41 -1.14 15.48
C PHE A 353 -12.15 -2.00 15.61
N THR A 354 -12.37 -3.29 15.84
CA THR A 354 -11.28 -4.24 16.05
C THR A 354 -11.09 -5.10 14.81
N VAL A 355 -9.85 -5.20 14.33
CA VAL A 355 -9.45 -6.11 13.25
C VAL A 355 -8.65 -7.25 13.88
N ALA A 356 -9.19 -8.47 13.80
CA ALA A 356 -8.50 -9.65 14.31
C ALA A 356 -7.17 -9.85 13.57
N TYR A 357 -6.09 -10.08 14.32
CA TYR A 357 -4.77 -10.32 13.74
C TYR A 357 -4.14 -11.56 14.37
N ALA A 358 -4.24 -12.65 13.63
CA ALA A 358 -3.49 -13.88 13.87
C ALA A 358 -2.51 -14.03 12.71
N ALA A 359 -1.22 -14.13 13.00
CA ALA A 359 -0.19 -14.35 11.98
C ALA A 359 0.26 -15.81 12.06
N VAL A 360 -0.33 -16.69 11.24
CA VAL A 360 0.18 -18.04 11.03
C VAL A 360 1.37 -17.96 10.06
N PRO A 361 2.48 -18.69 10.28
CA PRO A 361 3.58 -18.76 9.32
C PRO A 361 3.07 -19.00 7.89
N GLN A 362 3.65 -18.26 6.94
CA GLN A 362 3.36 -18.33 5.50
C GLN A 362 1.99 -17.75 5.04
N MET A 363 1.20 -17.06 5.87
CA MET A 363 0.07 -16.26 5.36
C MET A 363 0.53 -15.09 4.49
N LEU A 364 -0.28 -14.74 3.50
CA LEU A 364 -0.02 -13.65 2.57
C LEU A 364 -1.07 -12.55 2.73
N ARG A 365 -0.66 -11.30 2.51
CA ARG A 365 -1.61 -10.19 2.46
C ARG A 365 -2.56 -10.36 1.27
N PRO A 366 -3.81 -9.87 1.37
CA PRO A 366 -4.74 -9.83 0.24
C PRO A 366 -4.07 -9.24 -1.02
N GLY A 367 -4.17 -9.94 -2.15
CA GLY A 367 -3.61 -9.52 -3.43
C GLY A 367 -2.15 -9.93 -3.65
N ILE A 368 -1.39 -10.30 -2.62
CA ILE A 368 -0.03 -10.80 -2.77
C ILE A 368 -0.05 -12.28 -3.15
N SER A 369 0.73 -12.63 -4.18
CA SER A 369 0.97 -14.01 -4.58
C SER A 369 2.42 -14.41 -4.35
N ARG A 370 2.64 -15.69 -4.05
CA ARG A 370 3.96 -16.32 -4.09
C ARG A 370 3.88 -17.52 -4.99
N PHE A 371 4.89 -17.72 -5.81
CA PHE A 371 4.94 -18.85 -6.72
C PHE A 371 6.36 -19.32 -6.90
N ASN A 372 6.49 -20.60 -7.21
CA ASN A 372 7.75 -21.21 -7.61
C ASN A 372 7.48 -22.22 -8.72
N LEU A 373 8.27 -22.15 -9.78
CA LEU A 373 8.29 -23.12 -10.85
C LEU A 373 9.74 -23.58 -11.02
N SER A 374 10.00 -24.85 -10.72
CA SER A 374 11.33 -25.47 -10.80
C SER A 374 11.27 -26.70 -11.70
N ALA A 375 12.20 -26.81 -12.64
CA ALA A 375 12.31 -27.96 -13.52
C ALA A 375 13.78 -28.37 -13.67
N GLY A 376 14.07 -29.65 -13.51
CA GLY A 376 15.46 -30.12 -13.61
C GLY A 376 15.62 -31.57 -13.20
N LYS A 377 16.88 -31.96 -12.95
CA LYS A 377 17.22 -33.28 -12.41
C LYS A 377 17.53 -33.17 -10.94
N TYR A 378 17.02 -34.11 -10.15
CA TYR A 378 17.42 -34.27 -8.76
C TYR A 378 18.94 -34.41 -8.67
N ARG A 379 19.54 -33.90 -7.59
CA ARG A 379 20.99 -33.92 -7.42
C ARG A 379 21.36 -34.62 -6.13
N ASP A 380 21.90 -35.82 -6.29
CA ASP A 380 22.43 -36.64 -5.22
C ASP A 380 23.56 -37.49 -5.82
N SER A 381 24.74 -37.41 -5.20
CA SER A 381 25.94 -38.11 -5.69
C SER A 381 25.91 -39.62 -5.43
N THR A 382 24.92 -40.11 -4.67
CA THR A 382 24.76 -41.54 -4.36
C THR A 382 23.85 -42.28 -5.34
N LEU A 383 23.17 -41.56 -6.24
CA LEU A 383 22.24 -42.14 -7.21
C LEU A 383 22.88 -42.30 -8.59
N ASP A 384 22.82 -43.51 -9.13
CA ASP A 384 23.29 -43.81 -10.50
C ASP A 384 22.43 -43.13 -11.58
N ALA A 385 21.13 -42.97 -11.32
CA ALA A 385 20.18 -42.35 -12.23
C ALA A 385 19.25 -41.40 -11.46
N ALA A 386 19.60 -40.11 -11.46
CA ALA A 386 18.78 -39.09 -10.82
C ALA A 386 17.52 -38.77 -11.65
N PRO A 387 16.32 -38.82 -11.04
CA PRO A 387 15.07 -38.56 -11.75
C PRO A 387 14.97 -37.10 -12.18
N SER A 388 14.33 -36.87 -13.32
CA SER A 388 13.89 -35.52 -13.69
C SER A 388 12.59 -35.20 -12.96
N PHE A 389 12.40 -33.94 -12.60
CA PHE A 389 11.17 -33.49 -11.95
C PHE A 389 10.71 -32.13 -12.44
N LEU A 390 9.42 -31.89 -12.27
CA LEU A 390 8.77 -30.60 -12.37
C LEU A 390 8.07 -30.32 -11.03
N LEU A 391 8.39 -29.20 -10.40
CA LEU A 391 7.77 -28.73 -9.17
C LEU A 391 7.15 -27.36 -9.43
N GLY A 392 5.86 -27.24 -9.14
CA GLY A 392 5.12 -25.99 -9.21
C GLY A 392 4.40 -25.74 -7.90
N THR A 393 4.53 -24.53 -7.35
CA THR A 393 3.78 -24.09 -6.17
C THR A 393 3.20 -22.71 -6.39
N TRP A 394 2.02 -22.46 -5.81
CA TRP A 394 1.31 -21.21 -5.87
C TRP A 394 0.61 -20.94 -4.54
N GLN A 395 0.74 -19.71 -4.04
CA GLN A 395 0.06 -19.21 -2.86
C GLN A 395 -0.56 -17.85 -3.20
N GLN A 396 -1.77 -17.62 -2.72
CA GLN A 396 -2.52 -16.39 -2.94
C GLN A 396 -3.15 -15.92 -1.64
N GLY A 397 -2.83 -14.69 -1.21
CA GLY A 397 -3.61 -14.00 -0.20
C GLY A 397 -4.95 -13.56 -0.81
N ILE A 398 -6.04 -14.19 -0.36
CA ILE A 398 -7.40 -13.91 -0.84
C ILE A 398 -8.02 -12.79 0.01
N SER A 399 -7.91 -12.93 1.33
CA SER A 399 -8.46 -11.97 2.30
C SER A 399 -7.59 -11.90 3.55
N ASN A 400 -7.96 -11.05 4.50
CA ASN A 400 -7.29 -10.97 5.81
C ASN A 400 -7.43 -12.26 6.63
N LEU A 401 -8.33 -13.17 6.23
CA LEU A 401 -8.63 -14.40 6.95
C LEU A 401 -8.23 -15.65 6.18
N VAL A 402 -7.95 -15.54 4.88
CA VAL A 402 -7.77 -16.69 4.01
C VAL A 402 -6.60 -16.48 3.06
N THR A 403 -5.60 -17.34 3.18
CA THR A 403 -4.55 -17.57 2.19
C THR A 403 -4.73 -18.97 1.60
N ALA A 404 -4.98 -19.07 0.31
CA ALA A 404 -5.03 -20.35 -0.40
C ALA A 404 -3.64 -20.73 -0.91
N TYR A 405 -3.33 -22.02 -0.91
CA TYR A 405 -2.10 -22.55 -1.49
C TYR A 405 -2.37 -23.86 -2.22
N THR A 406 -1.57 -24.11 -3.24
CA THR A 406 -1.59 -25.36 -4.01
C THR A 406 -0.21 -25.61 -4.59
N GLY A 407 0.13 -26.87 -4.77
CA GLY A 407 1.37 -27.23 -5.42
C GLY A 407 1.42 -28.70 -5.79
N GLY A 408 2.35 -29.01 -6.68
CA GLY A 408 2.56 -30.35 -7.17
C GLY A 408 3.99 -30.58 -7.59
N ILE A 409 4.45 -31.80 -7.37
CA ILE A 409 5.72 -32.30 -7.87
C ILE A 409 5.46 -33.58 -8.67
N VAL A 410 6.02 -33.63 -9.87
CA VAL A 410 5.92 -34.78 -10.77
C VAL A 410 7.32 -35.19 -11.17
N ALA A 411 7.65 -36.46 -10.95
CA ALA A 411 8.90 -37.11 -11.34
C ALA A 411 8.59 -38.55 -11.81
N ASP A 412 9.59 -39.22 -12.41
CA ASP A 412 9.41 -40.54 -13.06
C ASP A 412 8.73 -41.61 -12.18
N LYS A 413 9.01 -41.60 -10.86
CA LYS A 413 8.50 -42.57 -9.89
C LYS A 413 7.87 -41.92 -8.66
N TYR A 414 7.63 -40.62 -8.70
CA TYR A 414 7.08 -39.88 -7.56
C TYR A 414 6.15 -38.78 -8.05
N GLN A 415 4.95 -38.74 -7.51
CA GLN A 415 3.98 -37.69 -7.77
C GLN A 415 3.34 -37.31 -6.45
N SER A 416 3.27 -36.02 -6.18
CA SER A 416 2.60 -35.50 -5.00
C SER A 416 1.86 -34.22 -5.37
N LEU A 417 0.69 -34.06 -4.79
CA LEU A 417 -0.18 -32.90 -4.94
C LEU A 417 -0.62 -32.48 -3.54
N GLN A 418 -0.61 -31.19 -3.30
CA GLN A 418 -1.14 -30.60 -2.09
C GLN A 418 -1.95 -29.35 -2.41
N GLY A 419 -2.95 -29.09 -1.60
CA GLY A 419 -3.74 -27.89 -1.68
C GLY A 419 -4.47 -27.66 -0.36
N GLY A 420 -4.67 -26.39 -0.03
CA GLY A 420 -5.35 -26.01 1.19
C GLY A 420 -5.55 -24.52 1.29
N TRP A 421 -6.12 -24.12 2.42
CA TRP A 421 -6.24 -22.73 2.83
C TRP A 421 -5.90 -22.62 4.31
N ARG A 422 -5.53 -21.43 4.74
CA ARG A 422 -5.30 -21.10 6.14
C ARG A 422 -5.78 -19.70 6.46
#